data_AF-A0A0Q6D702-F1
#
_entry.id   AF-A0A0Q6D702-F1
#
_cell.length_a   1.000
_cell.length_b   1.000
_cell.length_c   1.000
_cell.angle_alpha   90.00
_cell.angle_beta   90.00
_cell.angle_gamma   90.00
#
_symmetry.space_group_name_H-M   'P 1'
#
loop_
_entity.id
_entity.type
_entity.pdbx_description
1 polymer ?
#
loop_
_entity_poly.entity_id
_entity_poly.type
_entity_poly.pdbx_seq_one_letter_code
_entity_poly.pdbx_strand_id
1 'polypeptide(L)' 'MNELKNRSVAGIPIAVIDGLKSFLEAINATFPETVVQTCVVHLIRHLLEFVSWEDRTAVVPALRAIYRVRDAGKRA' A
#
# COMPACT_ATOMS: atom_id res chain seq x y z
N MET A 1 7.89 -12.29 -9.17
CA MET A 1 8.59 -12.62 -7.91
C MET A 1 9.75 -13.60 -8.13
N ASN A 2 9.56 -14.66 -8.90
CA ASN A 2 10.65 -15.58 -9.26
C ASN A 2 11.86 -14.90 -9.91
N GLU A 3 11.68 -13.89 -10.75
CA GLU A 3 12.82 -13.14 -11.29
C GLU A 3 13.70 -12.49 -10.22
N LEU A 4 13.11 -11.92 -9.16
CA LEU A 4 13.88 -11.31 -8.07
C LEU A 4 14.66 -12.38 -7.31
N LYS A 5 14.05 -13.53 -7.06
CA LYS A 5 14.71 -14.70 -6.47
C LYS A 5 15.85 -15.23 -7.35
N ASN A 6 15.64 -15.28 -8.67
CA ASN A 6 16.66 -15.69 -9.65
C ASN A 6 17.83 -14.70 -9.75
N ARG A 7 17.61 -13.43 -9.38
CA ARG A 7 18.66 -12.41 -9.25
C ARG A 7 19.29 -12.39 -7.84
N SER A 8 19.07 -13.44 -7.05
CA SER A 8 19.65 -13.62 -5.71
C SER A 8 19.22 -12.57 -4.69
N VAL A 9 18.02 -12.00 -4.83
CA VAL A 9 17.42 -11.19 -3.76
C VAL A 9 17.16 -12.10 -2.55
N ALA A 10 17.88 -11.86 -1.46
CA ALA A 10 17.83 -12.70 -0.26
C ALA A 10 16.47 -12.62 0.45
N GLY A 11 15.81 -11.47 0.41
CA GLY A 11 14.51 -11.28 1.03
C GLY A 11 13.98 -9.87 0.84
N ILE A 12 12.68 -9.70 1.07
CA ILE A 12 11.99 -8.42 1.02
C ILE A 12 11.28 -8.27 2.38
N PRO A 13 11.72 -7.37 3.28
CA PRO A 13 11.07 -7.24 4.58
C PRO A 13 9.68 -6.60 4.47
N ILE A 14 9.49 -5.69 3.52
CA ILE A 14 8.22 -4.99 3.29
C ILE A 14 7.96 -4.90 1.78
N ALA A 15 6.77 -5.32 1.35
CA ALA A 15 6.27 -5.08 0.01
C ALA A 15 5.01 -4.22 0.06
N VAL A 16 4.99 -3.16 -0.75
CA VAL A 16 3.84 -2.25 -0.85
C VAL A 16 3.16 -2.48 -2.20
N ILE A 17 1.90 -2.92 -2.17
CA ILE A 17 1.15 -3.35 -3.37
C ILE A 17 -0.17 -2.61 -3.48
N ASP A 18 -0.79 -2.60 -4.65
CA ASP A 18 -2.09 -1.94 -4.87
C ASP A 18 -3.31 -2.71 -4.33
N GLY A 19 -3.10 -3.71 -3.48
CA GLY A 19 -4.18 -4.56 -2.94
C GLY A 19 -4.65 -5.67 -3.88
N LEU A 20 -3.95 -5.93 -4.99
CA LEU A 20 -4.23 -7.06 -5.88
C LEU A 20 -3.97 -8.40 -5.18
N LYS A 21 -5.02 -9.21 -5.02
CA LYS A 21 -4.97 -10.51 -4.31
C LYS A 21 -3.95 -11.48 -4.92
N SER A 22 -3.89 -11.58 -6.24
CA SER A 22 -2.93 -12.44 -6.95
C SER A 22 -1.48 -12.07 -6.64
N PHE A 23 -1.21 -10.78 -6.38
CA PHE A 23 0.13 -10.29 -6.07
C PHE A 23 0.54 -10.63 -4.63
N LEU A 24 -0.41 -10.53 -3.69
CA LEU A 24 -0.22 -11.01 -2.32
C LEU A 24 0.13 -12.51 -2.30
N GLU A 25 -0.62 -13.33 -3.03
CA GLU A 25 -0.38 -14.78 -3.14
C GLU A 25 1.01 -15.07 -3.73
N ALA A 26 1.40 -14.36 -4.81
CA ALA A 26 2.70 -14.53 -5.46
C ALA A 26 3.89 -14.13 -4.57
N ILE A 27 3.74 -13.07 -3.76
CA ILE A 27 4.76 -12.64 -2.79
C ILE A 27 4.89 -13.67 -1.69
N ASN A 28 3.78 -14.08 -1.07
CA ASN A 28 3.78 -15.07 0.02
C ASN A 28 4.36 -16.42 -0.42
N ALA A 29 4.15 -16.82 -1.67
CA ALA A 29 4.74 -18.04 -2.23
C ALA A 29 6.27 -17.96 -2.43
N THR A 30 6.83 -16.77 -2.68
CA THR A 30 8.26 -16.60 -3.00
C THR A 30 9.08 -16.13 -1.79
N PHE A 31 8.51 -15.24 -0.99
CA PHE A 31 9.12 -14.55 0.14
C PHE A 31 8.14 -14.53 1.33
N PRO A 32 7.95 -15.65 2.04
CA PRO A 32 6.90 -15.81 3.06
C PRO A 32 7.03 -14.89 4.28
N GLU A 33 8.25 -14.40 4.56
CA GLU A 33 8.50 -13.47 5.67
C GLU A 33 8.23 -12.00 5.31
N THR A 34 7.81 -11.72 4.08
CA THR A 34 7.53 -10.35 3.64
C THR A 34 6.27 -9.81 4.30
N VAL A 35 6.36 -8.65 4.95
CA VAL A 35 5.17 -7.92 5.38
C VAL A 35 4.57 -7.19 4.18
N VAL A 36 3.38 -7.61 3.76
CA VAL A 36 2.67 -6.99 2.64
C VAL A 36 1.72 -5.91 3.15
N GLN A 37 1.84 -4.71 2.61
CA GLN A 37 0.99 -3.55 2.92
C GLN A 37 0.35 -3.00 1.65
N THR A 38 -0.84 -2.41 1.80
CA THR A 38 -1.49 -1.70 0.69
C THR A 38 -0.85 -0.33 0.49
N CYS A 39 -0.65 0.05 -0.77
CA CYS A 39 -0.04 1.31 -1.16
C CYS A 39 -0.96 2.49 -0.86
N VAL A 40 -0.59 3.29 0.15
CA VAL A 40 -1.30 4.53 0.47
C VAL A 40 -1.33 5.51 -0.71
N VAL A 41 -0.32 5.52 -1.57
CA VAL A 41 -0.28 6.39 -2.76
C VAL A 41 -1.35 5.98 -3.76
N HIS A 42 -1.49 4.69 -4.07
CA HIS A 42 -2.55 4.24 -4.97
C HIS A 42 -3.93 4.43 -4.34
N LEU A 43 -4.06 4.20 -3.02
CA LEU A 43 -5.31 4.47 -2.31
C LEU A 43 -5.72 5.94 -2.41
N ILE A 44 -4.80 6.89 -2.15
CA ILE A 44 -5.08 8.32 -2.27
C ILE A 44 -5.43 8.68 -3.72
N ARG A 45 -4.69 8.16 -4.70
CA ARG A 45 -4.97 8.42 -6.12
C ARG A 45 -6.37 7.95 -6.50
N HIS A 46 -6.75 6.73 -6.10
CA HIS A 46 -8.08 6.19 -6.34
C HIS A 46 -9.18 7.00 -5.63
N LEU A 47 -8.98 7.38 -4.36
CA LEU A 47 -9.94 8.20 -3.63
C LEU A 47 -10.19 9.56 -4.29
N LEU A 48 -9.14 10.19 -4.85
CA LEU A 48 -9.26 11.47 -5.53
C LEU A 48 -9.98 11.40 -6.89
N GLU A 49 -10.22 10.20 -7.44
CA GLU A 49 -11.07 10.02 -8.63
C GLU A 49 -12.54 10.35 -8.34
N PHE A 50 -12.97 10.20 -7.08
CA PHE A 50 -14.33 10.52 -6.64
C PHE A 50 -14.51 11.98 -6.21
N VAL A 51 -13.44 12.79 -6.25
CA VAL A 51 -13.43 14.18 -5.78
C VAL A 51 -13.27 15.12 -6.97
N SER A 52 -14.11 16.15 -7.04
CA SER A 52 -14.01 17.21 -8.04
C SER A 52 -12.62 17.85 -7.99
N TRP A 53 -12.08 18.32 -9.13
CA TRP A 53 -10.74 18.92 -9.14
C TRP A 53 -10.60 20.09 -8.17
N GLU A 54 -11.65 20.90 -8.05
CA GLU A 54 -11.73 22.09 -7.18
C GLU A 54 -11.59 21.70 -5.70
N ASP A 55 -12.25 20.61 -5.29
CA ASP A 55 -12.27 20.15 -3.89
C ASP A 55 -10.99 19.41 -3.47
N ARG A 56 -10.14 18.96 -4.42
CA ARG A 56 -8.93 18.19 -4.10
C ARG A 56 -8.01 18.92 -3.13
N THR A 57 -7.89 20.23 -3.30
CA THR A 57 -7.03 21.08 -2.45
C THR A 57 -7.49 21.08 -0.99
N ALA A 58 -8.80 20.95 -0.74
CA ALA A 58 -9.39 20.85 0.59
C ALA A 58 -9.33 19.42 1.16
N VAL A 59 -9.48 18.40 0.30
CA VAL A 59 -9.50 16.98 0.71
C VAL A 59 -8.11 16.41 1.02
N VAL A 60 -7.07 16.80 0.26
CA VAL A 60 -5.71 16.27 0.43
C VAL A 60 -5.14 16.45 1.85
N PRO A 61 -5.28 17.62 2.51
CA PRO A 61 -4.86 17.78 3.91
C PRO A 61 -5.55 16.80 4.88
N ALA A 62 -6.85 16.54 4.68
CA ALA A 62 -7.60 15.59 5.50
C ALA A 62 -7.10 14.15 5.30
N LEU A 63 -6.88 13.73 4.05
CA LEU A 63 -6.28 12.42 3.75
C LEU A 63 -4.86 12.29 4.33
N ARG A 64 -4.08 13.38 4.33
CA ARG A 64 -2.74 13.42 4.92
C ARG A 64 -2.75 13.24 6.44
N ALA A 65 -3.77 13.71 7.13
CA ALA A 65 -3.89 13.50 8.56
C ALA A 65 -4.07 12.02 8.92
N ILE A 66 -4.76 11.24 8.07
CA ILE A 66 -5.05 9.82 8.32
C ILE A 66 -3.77 8.99 8.42
N TYR A 67 -2.86 9.07 7.45
CA TYR A 67 -1.64 8.24 7.47
C TYR A 67 -0.50 8.84 8.32
N ARG A 68 -0.71 10.03 8.91
CA ARG A 68 0.24 10.67 9.85
C ARG A 68 -0.15 10.55 11.31
N VAL A 69 -1.27 9.89 11.59
CA VAL A 69 -1.67 9.59 12.97
C VAL A 69 -0.61 8.74 13.66
N ARG A 70 -0.43 8.95 14.98
CA ARG A 70 0.61 8.25 15.76
C ARG A 70 0.33 6.75 15.89
N ASP A 71 -0.93 6.39 16.06
CA ASP A 71 -1.38 5.03 16.35
C ASP A 71 -2.57 4.70 15.45
N ALA A 72 -2.67 3.45 14.98
CA ALA A 72 -3.71 3.01 14.06
C ALA A 72 -5.15 3.08 14.64
N GLY A 73 -5.31 3.45 15.91
CA GLY A 73 -6.55 3.38 16.66
C GLY A 73 -6.95 1.92 16.92
N LYS A 74 -7.55 1.63 18.09
CA LYS A 74 -8.22 0.35 18.28
C LYS A 74 -9.47 0.35 17.40
N ARG A 75 -9.63 -0.63 16.51
CA ARG A 75 -10.95 -0.93 15.94
C ARG A 75 -11.87 -1.24 17.12
N ALA A 76 -12.93 -0.46 17.28
CA ALA A 76 -14.03 -0.80 18.18
C ALA A 76 -14.73 -2.08 17.69
#